data_AF-A0A163TDW1-F1
#
_entry.id   AF-A0A163TDW1-F1
#
_cell.length_a   1.000
_cell.length_b   1.000
_cell.length_c   1.000
_cell.angle_alpha   90.00
_cell.angle_beta   90.00
_cell.angle_gamma   90.00
#
_symmetry.space_group_name_H-M   'P 1'
#
loop_
_entity.id
_entity.type
_entity.pdbx_description
1 polymer ?
#
loop_
_entity_poly.entity_id
_entity_poly.type
_entity_poly.pdbx_seq_one_letter_code
_entity_poly.pdbx_strand_id
1 'polypeptide(L)'
;MLGAGLVFGNAPVALAGCTIDGEVEAPPFTSLEGGDDLVCNDVELTGTIEAATVEEGDDSVTITLGDGMPDGEGAFDTKVTYSEGVAISLDNDTKVIIYGDAELNAHYGVYTTGDDNTVEVVGGTIEAGYGVYAYGDDNTVELVSGTIEAGSHGVTGHGANFTVTVSGGTIESQWGGVTTFGGHSTVTVSGGTIEQGVIMQGYSPTVTVSGGTFESTYTGVYTTDDNSTVTVSGGTIDAERVGIHTTGEDSIVTVSGGTIEAEQEGVSSEGDNSTVTVSGGTIEAEQEGVYSEGDDSTVTVSGGTIEAGSHGVYATGDDNTVEVVSGTIDAEWEGVYTSGDGSTVTVSGGTIEAEGSSVYTSGDNSTVTVSGGTIDAEWEGVNTTGDNSTVTVSGGTIEAEQEGVYSEGDDSTVTVSGGTIEADDYGINIHGDRTTVTVSGGTVRTTEENGTAIYFEFTGEGSPENWAGSLTIGTGATVEGNLLAESGTFA
;
A
#
# COMPACT_ATOMS: atom_id res chain seq x y z
N MET A 1 -5.28 -39.91 43.15
CA MET A 1 -6.31 -39.84 42.08
C MET A 1 -6.22 -38.44 41.53
N LEU A 2 -5.39 -38.28 40.49
CA LEU A 2 -5.32 -37.17 39.55
C LEU A 2 -4.68 -37.84 38.33
N GLY A 3 -5.48 -38.02 37.27
CA GLY A 3 -4.99 -38.18 35.89
C GLY A 3 -4.74 -36.78 35.33
N ALA A 4 -4.19 -36.57 34.14
CA ALA A 4 -4.19 -37.29 32.86
C ALA A 4 -2.79 -37.11 32.22
N GLY A 5 -2.40 -37.65 31.08
CA GLY A 5 -2.99 -38.48 30.02
C GLY A 5 -1.85 -38.71 29.01
N LEU A 6 -1.51 -39.96 28.70
CA LEU A 6 -1.75 -40.67 27.44
C LEU A 6 -0.71 -40.41 26.32
N VAL A 7 -0.08 -41.54 25.95
CA VAL A 7 1.06 -41.82 25.03
C VAL A 7 0.49 -42.18 23.63
N PHE A 8 1.18 -42.02 22.48
CA PHE A 8 1.97 -42.98 21.67
C PHE A 8 2.15 -42.37 20.25
N GLY A 9 3.21 -42.60 19.44
CA GLY A 9 4.30 -43.57 19.50
C GLY A 9 5.21 -43.56 18.25
N ASN A 10 5.93 -44.68 18.09
CA ASN A 10 7.07 -45.02 17.21
C ASN A 10 8.42 -44.45 17.65
N ALA A 11 9.28 -45.37 18.10
CA ALA A 11 10.66 -45.10 18.47
C ALA A 11 11.40 -44.51 17.26
N PRO A 12 12.07 -43.36 17.38
CA PRO A 12 13.00 -42.94 16.36
C PRO A 12 14.11 -43.99 16.28
N VAL A 13 14.40 -44.45 15.06
CA VAL A 13 15.64 -45.17 14.81
C VAL A 13 16.74 -44.11 14.95
N ALA A 14 17.33 -44.02 16.14
CA ALA A 14 18.45 -43.12 16.38
C ALA A 14 19.62 -43.50 15.46
N LEU A 15 19.92 -42.64 14.49
CA LEU A 15 21.26 -42.52 13.95
C LEU A 15 21.92 -41.38 14.73
N ALA A 16 22.95 -41.72 15.49
CA ALA A 16 23.70 -40.80 16.31
C ALA A 16 24.23 -39.63 15.46
N GLY A 17 23.85 -38.39 15.79
CA GLY A 17 24.25 -37.21 15.01
C GLY A 17 23.93 -35.84 15.62
N CYS A 18 23.15 -35.78 16.71
CA CYS A 18 22.92 -34.54 17.44
C CYS A 18 23.90 -34.36 18.60
N THR A 19 24.37 -33.15 18.83
CA THR A 19 25.19 -32.77 19.98
C THR A 19 24.57 -31.60 20.74
N ILE A 20 24.64 -31.64 22.07
CA ILE A 20 24.37 -30.49 22.96
C ILE A 20 25.72 -29.99 23.44
N ASP A 21 26.06 -28.72 23.19
CA ASP A 21 27.35 -28.12 23.56
C ASP A 21 28.59 -28.94 23.10
N GLY A 22 28.43 -29.65 21.99
CA GLY A 22 29.44 -30.55 21.42
C GLY A 22 29.51 -31.96 22.03
N GLU A 23 28.65 -32.30 22.99
CA GLU A 23 28.49 -33.67 23.51
C GLU A 23 27.37 -34.43 22.79
N VAL A 24 27.65 -35.64 22.30
CA VAL A 24 26.69 -36.45 21.54
C VAL A 24 25.57 -36.94 22.44
N GLU A 25 24.34 -36.50 22.16
CA GLU A 25 23.13 -36.84 22.91
C GLU A 25 22.06 -37.43 21.98
N ALA A 26 21.25 -38.35 22.50
CA ALA A 26 20.22 -39.03 21.71
C ALA A 26 18.82 -38.50 22.07
N PRO A 27 17.98 -38.16 21.09
CA PRO A 27 16.62 -37.68 21.35
C PRO A 27 15.70 -38.79 21.95
N PRO A 28 14.62 -38.44 22.69
CA PRO A 28 14.14 -37.08 22.96
C PRO A 28 14.89 -36.36 24.09
N PHE A 29 15.10 -35.05 23.94
CA PHE A 29 15.71 -34.20 24.97
C PHE A 29 14.67 -33.83 26.02
N THR A 30 14.98 -34.07 27.29
CA THR A 30 14.01 -33.87 28.39
C THR A 30 14.12 -32.50 29.07
N SER A 31 15.20 -31.76 28.82
CA SER A 31 15.48 -30.41 29.34
C SER A 31 16.68 -29.82 28.59
N LEU A 32 16.60 -28.57 28.16
CA LEU A 32 17.74 -27.75 27.72
C LEU A 32 17.89 -26.60 28.73
N GLU A 33 19.12 -26.25 29.10
CA GLU A 33 19.41 -25.10 29.94
C GLU A 33 19.68 -23.87 29.06
N GLY A 34 19.46 -22.67 29.60
CA GLY A 34 19.73 -21.44 28.87
C GLY A 34 21.19 -21.36 28.43
N GLY A 35 21.43 -21.12 27.14
CA GLY A 35 22.75 -21.06 26.53
C GLY A 35 23.19 -22.35 25.81
N ASP A 36 22.41 -23.43 25.88
CA ASP A 36 22.71 -24.68 25.17
C ASP A 36 22.60 -24.52 23.63
N ASP A 37 23.54 -25.09 22.89
CA ASP A 37 23.50 -25.21 21.42
C ASP A 37 23.26 -26.67 20.99
N LEU A 38 22.06 -26.94 20.49
CA LEU A 38 21.68 -28.24 19.92
C LEU A 38 21.96 -28.24 18.42
N VAL A 39 22.98 -28.99 18.00
CA VAL A 39 23.35 -29.13 16.58
C VAL A 39 23.06 -30.54 16.11
N CYS A 40 22.25 -30.69 15.06
CA CYS A 40 21.93 -31.98 14.45
C CYS A 40 22.44 -32.04 13.00
N ASN A 41 23.41 -32.92 12.75
CA ASN A 41 23.99 -33.15 11.42
C ASN A 41 23.82 -34.62 11.00
N ASP A 42 23.58 -34.87 9.70
CA ASP A 42 23.51 -36.22 9.11
C ASP A 42 22.41 -37.13 9.69
N VAL A 43 21.20 -36.61 9.92
CA VAL A 43 20.09 -37.40 10.50
C VAL A 43 18.79 -37.26 9.70
N GLU A 44 18.27 -38.40 9.23
CA GLU A 44 16.86 -38.52 8.86
C GLU A 44 16.05 -38.71 10.15
N LEU A 45 15.46 -37.62 10.64
CA LEU A 45 14.64 -37.64 11.85
C LEU A 45 13.20 -37.97 11.47
N THR A 46 12.77 -39.18 11.79
CA THR A 46 11.35 -39.55 11.75
C THR A 46 10.72 -39.20 13.10
N GLY A 47 10.24 -37.96 13.28
CA GLY A 47 9.63 -37.48 14.53
C GLY A 47 9.66 -35.97 14.71
N THR A 48 9.10 -35.48 15.82
CA THR A 48 9.13 -34.06 16.22
C THR A 48 10.38 -33.76 17.04
N ILE A 49 11.06 -32.64 16.74
CA ILE A 49 12.07 -32.07 17.63
C ILE A 49 11.36 -31.09 18.56
N GLU A 50 11.27 -31.45 19.85
CA GLU A 50 10.73 -30.58 20.90
C GLU A 50 11.90 -29.96 21.68
N ALA A 51 12.04 -28.63 21.65
CA ALA A 51 12.87 -27.92 22.61
C ALA A 51 12.12 -27.87 23.95
N ALA A 52 12.83 -28.10 25.06
CA ALA A 52 12.24 -27.99 26.40
C ALA A 52 12.36 -26.55 26.93
N THR A 53 11.39 -26.14 27.75
CA THR A 53 11.24 -24.79 28.31
C THR A 53 12.51 -24.28 29.00
N VAL A 54 12.95 -23.07 28.66
CA VAL A 54 14.02 -22.37 29.38
C VAL A 54 13.45 -21.82 30.70
N GLU A 55 13.99 -22.24 31.86
CA GLU A 55 13.58 -21.63 33.14
C GLU A 55 14.21 -20.23 33.28
N GLU A 56 13.39 -19.21 33.57
CA GLU A 56 13.74 -17.77 33.65
C GLU A 56 15.22 -17.48 34.01
N GLY A 57 15.98 -17.04 33.00
CA GLY A 57 17.35 -16.55 33.04
C GLY A 57 17.74 -16.04 31.64
N ASP A 58 18.59 -15.01 31.55
CA ASP A 58 18.90 -14.23 30.31
C ASP A 58 19.57 -15.02 29.15
N ASP A 59 19.49 -16.35 29.12
CA ASP A 59 20.24 -17.21 28.20
C ASP A 59 19.28 -17.99 27.26
N SER A 60 19.34 -17.73 25.95
CA SER A 60 18.52 -18.36 24.90
C SER A 60 19.03 -19.75 24.49
N VAL A 61 18.16 -20.64 24.00
CA VAL A 61 18.53 -21.93 23.40
C VAL A 61 18.60 -21.81 21.87
N THR A 62 19.64 -22.38 21.24
CA THR A 62 19.77 -22.40 19.77
C THR A 62 19.69 -23.83 19.23
N ILE A 63 18.87 -24.05 18.20
CA ILE A 63 18.79 -25.29 17.45
C ILE A 63 19.29 -25.05 16.02
N THR A 64 20.33 -25.76 15.60
CA THR A 64 20.89 -25.62 14.24
C THR A 64 20.68 -26.91 13.43
N LEU A 65 20.08 -26.79 12.25
CA LEU A 65 19.87 -27.87 11.28
C LEU A 65 20.57 -27.57 9.95
N GLY A 66 21.29 -28.53 9.38
CA GLY A 66 21.95 -28.42 8.07
C GLY A 66 23.44 -28.07 8.13
N ASP A 67 24.10 -28.08 6.96
CA ASP A 67 25.55 -27.97 6.79
C ASP A 67 26.08 -26.52 6.80
N GLY A 68 25.84 -25.82 7.91
CA GLY A 68 26.16 -24.40 8.08
C GLY A 68 27.29 -24.03 9.06
N MET A 69 28.11 -24.97 9.55
CA MET A 69 29.21 -24.62 10.46
C MET A 69 30.32 -23.82 9.74
N PRO A 70 30.92 -22.79 10.38
CA PRO A 70 31.95 -21.91 9.78
C PRO A 70 33.25 -22.62 9.34
N ASP A 71 33.38 -23.93 9.57
CA ASP A 71 34.57 -24.75 9.39
C ASP A 71 34.73 -25.34 7.97
N GLY A 72 33.68 -25.31 7.13
CA GLY A 72 33.80 -25.49 5.69
C GLY A 72 34.24 -26.86 5.15
N GLU A 73 33.79 -27.99 5.71
CA GLU A 73 33.93 -29.30 5.03
C GLU A 73 32.64 -30.13 5.00
N GLY A 74 32.04 -30.23 3.81
CA GLY A 74 31.16 -31.33 3.39
C GLY A 74 29.69 -30.94 3.19
N ALA A 75 29.19 -31.18 1.98
CA ALA A 75 27.79 -31.00 1.62
C ALA A 75 26.95 -32.17 2.16
N PHE A 76 25.97 -31.94 3.04
CA PHE A 76 25.15 -33.00 3.65
C PHE A 76 23.72 -32.58 4.03
N ASP A 77 22.77 -33.52 3.84
CA ASP A 77 21.31 -33.35 3.81
C ASP A 77 20.66 -33.73 5.16
N THR A 78 19.80 -32.86 5.71
CA THR A 78 19.03 -33.11 6.96
C THR A 78 17.54 -33.11 6.64
N LYS A 79 16.88 -34.27 6.75
CA LYS A 79 15.45 -34.42 6.46
C LYS A 79 14.66 -34.75 7.73
N VAL A 80 13.69 -33.92 8.08
CA VAL A 80 12.72 -34.16 9.15
C VAL A 80 11.36 -34.41 8.51
N THR A 81 10.79 -35.61 8.68
CA THR A 81 9.47 -35.94 8.09
C THR A 81 8.49 -36.39 9.16
N TYR A 82 7.36 -35.68 9.27
CA TYR A 82 6.30 -35.99 10.22
C TYR A 82 4.90 -35.72 9.66
N SER A 83 4.27 -36.77 9.13
CA SER A 83 3.05 -36.68 8.31
C SER A 83 1.76 -36.24 9.03
N GLU A 84 1.73 -36.17 10.37
CA GLU A 84 0.50 -35.86 11.13
C GLU A 84 0.68 -34.76 12.21
N GLY A 85 1.77 -33.98 12.22
CA GLY A 85 1.94 -32.91 13.24
C GLY A 85 3.05 -31.90 12.97
N VAL A 86 3.82 -31.54 13.99
CA VAL A 86 4.84 -30.48 13.97
C VAL A 86 6.23 -31.07 13.71
N ALA A 87 7.03 -30.49 12.80
CA ALA A 87 8.43 -30.90 12.62
C ALA A 87 9.34 -30.32 13.72
N ILE A 88 9.25 -29.02 13.99
CA ILE A 88 10.00 -28.34 15.06
C ILE A 88 9.06 -27.55 15.96
N SER A 89 9.16 -27.74 17.29
CA SER A 89 8.43 -26.95 18.29
C SER A 89 9.39 -26.12 19.13
N LEU A 90 9.17 -24.80 19.18
CA LEU A 90 9.90 -23.84 20.02
C LEU A 90 9.01 -23.34 21.17
N ASP A 91 9.59 -23.06 22.33
CA ASP A 91 8.86 -22.53 23.48
C ASP A 91 9.72 -21.57 24.31
N ASN A 92 9.34 -20.29 24.35
CA ASN A 92 9.98 -19.15 25.03
C ASN A 92 11.50 -18.99 24.81
N ASP A 93 11.94 -17.80 24.38
CA ASP A 93 13.37 -17.45 24.27
C ASP A 93 14.22 -18.44 23.44
N THR A 94 13.59 -19.11 22.47
CA THR A 94 14.23 -20.18 21.69
C THR A 94 14.47 -19.75 20.25
N LYS A 95 15.66 -20.03 19.73
CA LYS A 95 16.04 -19.79 18.34
C LYS A 95 16.24 -21.10 17.58
N VAL A 96 15.72 -21.19 16.35
CA VAL A 96 16.10 -22.22 15.39
C VAL A 96 16.72 -21.58 14.14
N ILE A 97 17.75 -22.21 13.61
CA ILE A 97 18.39 -21.85 12.35
C ILE A 97 18.38 -23.03 11.39
N ILE A 98 17.84 -22.81 10.20
CA ILE A 98 17.73 -23.80 9.13
C ILE A 98 18.72 -23.42 8.01
N TYR A 99 19.69 -24.29 7.74
CA TYR A 99 20.76 -24.10 6.74
C TYR A 99 20.68 -25.11 5.59
N GLY A 100 21.42 -24.82 4.53
CA GLY A 100 21.88 -25.83 3.58
C GLY A 100 20.78 -26.42 2.72
N ASP A 101 20.72 -27.76 2.67
CA ASP A 101 19.70 -28.54 1.95
C ASP A 101 18.62 -29.10 2.89
N ALA A 102 18.47 -28.55 4.12
CA ALA A 102 17.54 -29.11 5.10
C ALA A 102 16.09 -29.12 4.60
N GLU A 103 15.40 -30.27 4.72
CA GLU A 103 14.01 -30.46 4.27
C GLU A 103 13.12 -30.80 5.48
N LEU A 104 12.18 -29.91 5.80
CA LEU A 104 11.15 -30.15 6.83
C LEU A 104 9.83 -30.50 6.14
N ASN A 105 9.31 -31.71 6.34
CA ASN A 105 8.03 -32.14 5.77
C ASN A 105 7.02 -32.51 6.85
N ALA A 106 6.04 -31.63 7.12
CA ALA A 106 5.08 -31.82 8.21
C ALA A 106 3.74 -31.08 8.01
N HIS A 107 2.78 -31.24 8.93
CA HIS A 107 1.58 -30.40 8.91
C HIS A 107 1.91 -28.95 9.30
N TYR A 108 2.78 -28.78 10.31
CA TYR A 108 3.44 -27.52 10.65
C TYR A 108 4.94 -27.70 10.52
N GLY A 109 5.63 -26.88 9.71
CA GLY A 109 7.08 -26.93 9.55
C GLY A 109 7.78 -26.54 10.85
N VAL A 110 7.62 -25.28 11.24
CA VAL A 110 8.03 -24.78 12.56
C VAL A 110 6.81 -24.25 13.29
N TYR A 111 6.63 -24.68 14.53
CA TYR A 111 5.57 -24.23 15.42
C TYR A 111 6.19 -23.58 16.66
N THR A 112 5.80 -22.36 17.00
CA THR A 112 6.30 -21.70 18.22
C THR A 112 5.18 -21.46 19.21
N THR A 113 5.48 -21.60 20.50
CA THR A 113 4.63 -21.17 21.61
C THR A 113 5.40 -20.22 22.52
N GLY A 114 4.67 -19.32 23.19
CA GLY A 114 5.28 -18.37 24.09
C GLY A 114 6.02 -17.26 23.35
N ASP A 115 6.77 -16.48 24.11
CA ASP A 115 7.27 -15.18 23.65
C ASP A 115 8.75 -15.27 23.21
N ASP A 116 9.23 -14.29 22.45
CA ASP A 116 10.67 -14.13 22.13
C ASP A 116 11.33 -15.29 21.34
N ASN A 117 10.57 -16.09 20.58
CA ASN A 117 11.18 -17.12 19.73
C ASN A 117 11.66 -16.56 18.38
N THR A 118 12.70 -17.17 17.81
CA THR A 118 13.26 -16.79 16.51
C THR A 118 13.36 -17.99 15.56
N VAL A 119 12.89 -17.84 14.32
CA VAL A 119 13.07 -18.80 13.23
C VAL A 119 13.90 -18.15 12.13
N GLU A 120 15.14 -18.59 11.93
CA GLU A 120 16.02 -18.09 10.88
C GLU A 120 16.20 -19.16 9.78
N VAL A 121 15.93 -18.79 8.53
CA VAL A 121 16.07 -19.67 7.36
C VAL A 121 17.14 -19.09 6.45
N VAL A 122 18.31 -19.73 6.43
CA VAL A 122 19.50 -19.35 5.65
C VAL A 122 19.73 -20.32 4.49
N GLY A 123 18.83 -21.29 4.30
CA GLY A 123 18.83 -22.27 3.22
C GLY A 123 17.74 -23.32 3.44
N GLY A 124 17.71 -24.34 2.59
CA GLY A 124 16.79 -25.48 2.72
C GLY A 124 15.36 -25.18 2.24
N THR A 125 14.51 -26.18 2.44
CA THR A 125 13.08 -26.14 2.10
C THR A 125 12.24 -26.54 3.31
N ILE A 126 11.31 -25.69 3.72
CA ILE A 126 10.23 -26.04 4.65
C ILE A 126 9.00 -26.37 3.82
N GLU A 127 8.71 -27.65 3.62
CA GLU A 127 7.52 -28.14 2.91
C GLU A 127 6.44 -28.54 3.93
N ALA A 128 5.41 -27.72 4.15
CA ALA A 128 4.44 -28.02 5.20
C ALA A 128 3.01 -27.64 4.86
N GLY A 129 2.03 -28.08 5.65
CA GLY A 129 0.68 -27.50 5.60
C GLY A 129 0.70 -26.01 5.96
N TYR A 130 1.42 -25.68 7.02
CA TYR A 130 1.78 -24.32 7.45
C TYR A 130 3.29 -24.26 7.59
N GLY A 131 3.95 -23.30 6.94
CA GLY A 131 5.42 -23.22 6.92
C GLY A 131 5.99 -22.92 8.31
N VAL A 132 5.81 -21.68 8.77
CA VAL A 132 6.11 -21.23 10.14
C VAL A 132 4.83 -20.74 10.79
N TYR A 133 4.52 -21.22 11.99
CA TYR A 133 3.29 -20.90 12.69
C TYR A 133 3.59 -20.57 14.16
N ALA A 134 3.42 -19.32 14.56
CA ALA A 134 3.87 -18.80 15.85
C ALA A 134 2.71 -18.29 16.72
N TYR A 135 2.74 -18.62 18.02
CA TYR A 135 1.86 -18.08 19.05
C TYR A 135 2.68 -17.45 20.19
N GLY A 136 2.34 -16.21 20.56
CA GLY A 136 2.99 -15.42 21.61
C GLY A 136 3.52 -14.11 21.06
N ASP A 137 3.90 -13.22 21.97
CA ASP A 137 4.40 -11.89 21.64
C ASP A 137 5.89 -11.94 21.24
N ASP A 138 6.38 -10.92 20.52
CA ASP A 138 7.81 -10.71 20.24
C ASP A 138 8.51 -11.84 19.43
N ASN A 139 7.74 -12.73 18.79
CA ASN A 139 8.27 -13.78 17.94
C ASN A 139 8.79 -13.22 16.59
N THR A 140 9.88 -13.79 16.09
CA THR A 140 10.60 -13.33 14.88
C THR A 140 10.81 -14.44 13.86
N VAL A 141 10.63 -14.13 12.58
CA VAL A 141 10.99 -15.00 11.44
C VAL A 141 11.88 -14.24 10.47
N GLU A 142 13.05 -14.81 10.15
CA GLU A 142 14.04 -14.24 9.24
C GLU A 142 14.28 -15.20 8.07
N LEU A 143 13.85 -14.83 6.86
CA LEU A 143 14.16 -15.56 5.63
C LEU A 143 15.31 -14.84 4.89
N VAL A 144 16.49 -15.45 4.95
CA VAL A 144 17.71 -14.97 4.28
C VAL A 144 17.87 -15.62 2.90
N SER A 145 17.61 -16.92 2.81
CA SER A 145 17.54 -17.70 1.56
C SER A 145 16.82 -19.02 1.78
N GLY A 146 16.57 -19.80 0.72
CA GLY A 146 15.81 -21.05 0.80
C GLY A 146 14.34 -20.85 0.43
N THR A 147 13.52 -21.86 0.71
CA THR A 147 12.10 -21.87 0.34
C THR A 147 11.23 -22.29 1.52
N ILE A 148 10.15 -21.54 1.78
CA ILE A 148 9.05 -21.97 2.64
C ILE A 148 7.88 -22.31 1.69
N GLU A 149 7.65 -23.59 1.45
CA GLU A 149 6.57 -24.10 0.59
C GLU A 149 5.42 -24.61 1.48
N ALA A 150 4.34 -23.83 1.56
CA ALA A 150 3.22 -24.12 2.42
C ALA A 150 1.93 -24.47 1.65
N GLY A 151 1.30 -25.59 1.98
CA GLY A 151 0.00 -25.97 1.43
C GLY A 151 -1.15 -25.06 1.85
N SER A 152 -0.99 -24.25 2.90
CA SER A 152 -1.97 -23.29 3.38
C SER A 152 -1.40 -21.87 3.51
N HIS A 153 -0.64 -21.58 4.56
CA HIS A 153 -0.03 -20.27 4.81
C HIS A 153 1.48 -20.42 5.03
N GLY A 154 2.26 -19.51 4.45
CA GLY A 154 3.72 -19.53 4.52
C GLY A 154 4.21 -19.27 5.95
N VAL A 155 4.05 -18.03 6.41
CA VAL A 155 4.38 -17.59 7.76
C VAL A 155 3.14 -17.04 8.44
N THR A 156 2.79 -17.55 9.62
CA THR A 156 1.64 -17.08 10.41
C THR A 156 2.08 -16.76 11.83
N GLY A 157 1.75 -15.56 12.31
CA GLY A 157 2.03 -15.13 13.69
C GLY A 157 0.76 -14.70 14.42
N HIS A 158 0.63 -15.11 15.68
CA HIS A 158 -0.43 -14.70 16.59
C HIS A 158 0.18 -14.12 17.87
N GLY A 159 0.02 -12.82 18.09
CA GLY A 159 0.65 -12.10 19.20
C GLY A 159 1.08 -10.70 18.78
N ALA A 160 1.36 -9.84 19.75
CA ALA A 160 1.89 -8.50 19.49
C ALA A 160 3.36 -8.57 19.03
N ASN A 161 3.80 -7.53 18.32
CA ASN A 161 5.21 -7.35 17.91
C ASN A 161 5.79 -8.49 17.07
N PHE A 162 4.96 -9.26 16.35
CA PHE A 162 5.45 -10.31 15.48
C PHE A 162 6.26 -9.72 14.32
N THR A 163 7.50 -10.17 14.13
CA THR A 163 8.42 -9.61 13.14
C THR A 163 8.75 -10.63 12.06
N VAL A 164 8.58 -10.25 10.79
CA VAL A 164 9.03 -11.05 9.64
C VAL A 164 9.99 -10.23 8.79
N THR A 165 11.17 -10.77 8.53
CA THR A 165 12.16 -10.17 7.62
C THR A 165 12.44 -11.11 6.46
N VAL A 166 12.28 -10.64 5.24
CA VAL A 166 12.64 -11.36 4.00
C VAL A 166 13.72 -10.60 3.26
N SER A 167 14.91 -11.18 3.19
CA SER A 167 16.06 -10.60 2.47
C SER A 167 16.47 -11.41 1.23
N GLY A 168 15.93 -12.61 1.09
CA GLY A 168 16.10 -13.51 -0.06
C GLY A 168 15.15 -14.69 0.04
N GLY A 169 15.32 -15.70 -0.82
CA GLY A 169 14.49 -16.90 -0.81
C GLY A 169 13.07 -16.69 -1.33
N THR A 170 12.22 -17.70 -1.13
CA THR A 170 10.81 -17.70 -1.57
C THR A 170 9.89 -18.17 -0.46
N ILE A 171 8.77 -17.48 -0.26
CA ILE A 171 7.62 -17.98 0.52
C ILE A 171 6.50 -18.30 -0.48
N GLU A 172 6.20 -19.58 -0.66
CA GLU A 172 5.15 -20.08 -1.55
C GLU A 172 3.98 -20.58 -0.70
N SER A 173 2.75 -20.16 -1.02
CA SER A 173 1.57 -20.60 -0.27
C SER A 173 0.28 -20.54 -1.09
N GLN A 174 -0.78 -21.21 -0.61
CA GLN A 174 -2.07 -21.21 -1.29
C GLN A 174 -3.02 -20.08 -0.86
N TRP A 175 -2.88 -19.54 0.36
CA TRP A 175 -3.85 -18.60 0.92
C TRP A 175 -3.24 -17.32 1.50
N GLY A 176 -1.99 -17.35 1.96
CA GLY A 176 -1.35 -16.18 2.55
C GLY A 176 0.13 -16.41 2.76
N GLY A 177 0.95 -15.57 2.13
CA GLY A 177 2.41 -15.65 2.22
C GLY A 177 2.87 -15.36 3.64
N VAL A 178 2.56 -14.16 4.13
CA VAL A 178 2.73 -13.79 5.54
C VAL A 178 1.40 -13.31 6.11
N THR A 179 1.02 -13.83 7.28
CA THR A 179 -0.20 -13.45 7.97
C THR A 179 0.07 -13.17 9.45
N THR A 180 -0.31 -12.00 9.95
CA THR A 180 -0.11 -11.65 11.37
C THR A 180 -1.42 -11.27 12.04
N PHE A 181 -1.63 -11.75 13.26
CA PHE A 181 -2.76 -11.42 14.11
C PHE A 181 -2.25 -10.87 15.45
N GLY A 182 -2.21 -9.55 15.58
CA GLY A 182 -1.78 -8.85 16.78
C GLY A 182 -1.14 -7.50 16.46
N GLY A 183 -1.24 -6.57 17.42
CA GLY A 183 -0.82 -5.19 17.21
C GLY A 183 0.71 -5.03 17.12
N HIS A 184 1.14 -3.96 16.45
CA HIS A 184 2.55 -3.56 16.29
C HIS A 184 3.43 -4.59 15.56
N SER A 185 2.82 -5.54 14.83
CA SER A 185 3.56 -6.50 14.02
C SER A 185 4.25 -5.80 12.85
N THR A 186 5.40 -6.31 12.42
CA THR A 186 6.22 -5.71 11.35
C THR A 186 6.61 -6.74 10.30
N VAL A 187 6.47 -6.40 9.01
CA VAL A 187 7.00 -7.17 7.88
C VAL A 187 7.96 -6.30 7.08
N THR A 188 9.20 -6.76 6.91
CA THR A 188 10.24 -6.07 6.12
C THR A 188 10.71 -6.95 4.98
N VAL A 189 10.62 -6.46 3.75
CA VAL A 189 11.04 -7.18 2.53
C VAL A 189 12.08 -6.35 1.78
N SER A 190 13.27 -6.90 1.66
CA SER A 190 14.42 -6.28 0.98
C SER A 190 14.93 -7.09 -0.22
N GLY A 191 14.44 -8.33 -0.36
CA GLY A 191 14.74 -9.26 -1.44
C GLY A 191 13.81 -10.46 -1.36
N GLY A 192 14.02 -11.45 -2.23
CA GLY A 192 13.20 -12.67 -2.27
C GLY A 192 11.81 -12.48 -2.88
N THR A 193 10.98 -13.51 -2.79
CA THR A 193 9.62 -13.52 -3.31
C THR A 193 8.63 -13.97 -2.22
N ILE A 194 7.49 -13.29 -2.11
CA ILE A 194 6.36 -13.68 -1.27
C ILE A 194 5.15 -13.90 -2.17
N GLU A 195 4.70 -15.14 -2.30
CA GLU A 195 3.44 -15.48 -2.98
C GLU A 195 2.25 -15.31 -2.03
N GLN A 196 1.10 -14.91 -2.58
CA GLN A 196 -0.15 -14.60 -1.85
C GLN A 196 -0.03 -13.43 -0.86
N GLY A 197 0.97 -12.56 -1.08
CA GLY A 197 1.08 -11.28 -0.38
C GLY A 197 1.24 -11.35 1.14
N VAL A 198 0.95 -10.21 1.77
CA VAL A 198 1.05 -9.99 3.21
C VAL A 198 -0.31 -9.54 3.74
N ILE A 199 -0.78 -10.16 4.82
CA ILE A 199 -2.04 -9.85 5.50
C ILE A 199 -1.74 -9.55 6.97
N MET A 200 -2.00 -8.34 7.44
CA MET A 200 -1.75 -7.94 8.82
C MET A 200 -3.02 -7.44 9.48
N GLN A 201 -3.43 -8.11 10.56
CA GLN A 201 -4.58 -7.74 11.38
C GLN A 201 -4.11 -7.37 12.78
N GLY A 202 -4.56 -6.24 13.29
CA GLY A 202 -4.20 -5.68 14.59
C GLY A 202 -3.64 -4.27 14.48
N TYR A 203 -3.87 -3.45 15.50
CA TYR A 203 -3.49 -2.02 15.58
C TYR A 203 -2.01 -1.72 15.27
N SER A 204 -1.75 -0.67 14.50
CA SER A 204 -0.40 -0.21 14.10
C SER A 204 0.50 -1.24 13.39
N PRO A 205 0.01 -1.98 12.37
CA PRO A 205 0.87 -2.89 11.60
C PRO A 205 1.83 -2.08 10.71
N THR A 206 3.05 -2.58 10.52
CA THR A 206 4.05 -1.93 9.65
C THR A 206 4.55 -2.87 8.56
N VAL A 207 4.46 -2.44 7.29
CA VAL A 207 5.06 -3.14 6.14
C VAL A 207 6.08 -2.23 5.47
N THR A 208 7.30 -2.74 5.26
CA THR A 208 8.37 -2.03 4.54
C THR A 208 8.87 -2.89 3.38
N VAL A 209 8.79 -2.35 2.16
CA VAL A 209 9.29 -2.98 0.94
C VAL A 209 10.39 -2.11 0.34
N SER A 210 11.62 -2.61 0.34
CA SER A 210 12.78 -1.93 -0.27
C SER A 210 13.38 -2.72 -1.44
N GLY A 211 12.84 -3.91 -1.72
CA GLY A 211 13.26 -4.84 -2.76
C GLY A 211 12.38 -6.08 -2.76
N GLY A 212 12.75 -7.09 -3.54
CA GLY A 212 11.97 -8.33 -3.66
C GLY A 212 10.71 -8.20 -4.51
N THR A 213 9.93 -9.27 -4.53
CA THR A 213 8.69 -9.39 -5.31
C THR A 213 7.55 -9.92 -4.44
N PHE A 214 6.38 -9.32 -4.53
CA PHE A 214 5.12 -9.86 -4.01
C PHE A 214 4.30 -10.29 -5.22
N GLU A 215 3.84 -11.54 -5.25
CA GLU A 215 2.93 -12.04 -6.29
C GLU A 215 1.64 -12.50 -5.61
N SER A 216 0.51 -11.88 -5.91
CA SER A 216 -0.75 -12.19 -5.23
C SER A 216 -1.91 -12.32 -6.20
N THR A 217 -2.73 -13.36 -6.04
CA THR A 217 -3.98 -13.50 -6.79
C THR A 217 -5.13 -12.68 -6.19
N TYR A 218 -4.83 -11.83 -5.21
CA TYR A 218 -5.83 -10.94 -4.59
C TYR A 218 -5.20 -9.59 -4.21
N THR A 219 -4.65 -9.48 -3.00
CA THR A 219 -4.03 -8.25 -2.52
C THR A 219 -2.57 -8.47 -2.21
N GLY A 220 -1.69 -7.58 -2.68
CA GLY A 220 -0.24 -7.66 -2.43
C GLY A 220 0.09 -7.40 -0.95
N VAL A 221 -0.39 -6.27 -0.42
CA VAL A 221 -0.28 -5.90 0.99
C VAL A 221 -1.66 -5.50 1.52
N TYR A 222 -2.16 -6.22 2.52
CA TYR A 222 -3.44 -5.96 3.17
C TYR A 222 -3.22 -5.69 4.66
N THR A 223 -3.54 -4.49 5.14
CA THR A 223 -3.48 -4.15 6.57
C THR A 223 -4.82 -3.67 7.07
N THR A 224 -5.17 -4.02 8.31
CA THR A 224 -6.39 -3.57 8.96
C THR A 224 -6.11 -2.89 10.29
N ASP A 225 -7.14 -2.18 10.78
CA ASP A 225 -7.12 -1.41 12.02
C ASP A 225 -6.27 -0.12 11.92
N ASP A 226 -6.49 0.78 12.88
CA ASP A 226 -5.96 2.13 12.83
C ASP A 226 -4.41 2.17 12.91
N ASN A 227 -3.86 3.27 12.41
CA ASN A 227 -2.43 3.63 12.46
C ASN A 227 -1.52 2.66 11.67
N SER A 228 -2.05 2.04 10.61
CA SER A 228 -1.23 1.20 9.72
C SER A 228 -0.17 2.02 8.98
N THR A 229 0.99 1.42 8.71
CA THR A 229 2.06 2.06 7.93
C THR A 229 2.60 1.11 6.87
N VAL A 230 2.47 1.50 5.60
CA VAL A 230 3.06 0.77 4.46
C VAL A 230 4.05 1.69 3.74
N THR A 231 5.30 1.24 3.60
CA THR A 231 6.35 1.98 2.88
C THR A 231 6.93 1.15 1.75
N VAL A 232 6.87 1.65 0.53
CA VAL A 232 7.50 1.08 -0.66
C VAL A 232 8.59 2.03 -1.15
N SER A 233 9.82 1.53 -1.24
CA SER A 233 11.00 2.27 -1.70
C SER A 233 11.77 1.55 -2.81
N GLY A 234 11.36 0.33 -3.14
CA GLY A 234 11.92 -0.53 -4.17
C GLY A 234 11.10 -1.82 -4.27
N GLY A 235 11.54 -2.74 -5.13
CA GLY A 235 10.84 -4.02 -5.35
C GLY A 235 9.62 -3.90 -6.27
N THR A 236 8.89 -5.01 -6.39
CA THR A 236 7.67 -5.13 -7.18
C THR A 236 6.54 -5.71 -6.33
N ILE A 237 5.38 -5.09 -6.37
CA ILE A 237 4.12 -5.64 -5.86
C ILE A 237 3.22 -5.88 -7.05
N ASP A 238 2.98 -7.15 -7.39
CA ASP A 238 2.11 -7.59 -8.49
C ASP A 238 0.90 -8.32 -7.88
N ALA A 239 -0.29 -7.76 -8.07
CA ALA A 239 -1.52 -8.27 -7.46
C ALA A 239 -2.72 -8.27 -8.42
N GLU A 240 -3.42 -9.39 -8.55
CA GLU A 240 -4.60 -9.49 -9.44
C GLU A 240 -5.80 -8.62 -9.01
N ARG A 241 -5.83 -8.03 -7.81
CA ARG A 241 -6.90 -7.10 -7.39
C ARG A 241 -6.36 -5.76 -6.92
N VAL A 242 -5.61 -5.78 -5.82
CA VAL A 242 -5.15 -4.55 -5.17
C VAL A 242 -3.69 -4.65 -4.80
N GLY A 243 -2.87 -3.66 -5.20
CA GLY A 243 -1.46 -3.65 -4.83
C GLY A 243 -1.28 -3.51 -3.33
N ILE A 244 -1.74 -2.39 -2.78
CA ILE A 244 -1.73 -2.09 -1.34
C ILE A 244 -3.14 -1.71 -0.90
N HIS A 245 -3.65 -2.33 0.15
CA HIS A 245 -4.92 -2.01 0.75
C HIS A 245 -4.78 -1.83 2.27
N THR A 246 -5.13 -0.63 2.76
CA THR A 246 -5.11 -0.30 4.18
C THR A 246 -6.49 0.10 4.63
N THR A 247 -6.98 -0.48 5.74
CA THR A 247 -8.24 -0.08 6.37
C THR A 247 -8.01 0.39 7.80
N GLY A 248 -8.70 1.43 8.24
CA GLY A 248 -8.59 2.00 9.60
C GLY A 248 -8.09 3.44 9.58
N GLU A 249 -8.43 4.19 10.65
CA GLU A 249 -8.11 5.61 10.78
C GLU A 249 -6.60 5.85 10.89
N ASP A 250 -6.13 7.04 10.54
CA ASP A 250 -4.73 7.47 10.67
C ASP A 250 -3.73 6.56 9.92
N SER A 251 -4.16 5.87 8.86
CA SER A 251 -3.29 4.98 8.08
C SER A 251 -2.36 5.74 7.15
N ILE A 252 -1.13 5.26 6.95
CA ILE A 252 -0.10 5.93 6.15
C ILE A 252 0.45 4.97 5.10
N VAL A 253 0.33 5.35 3.83
CA VAL A 253 0.99 4.67 2.70
C VAL A 253 1.99 5.62 2.05
N THR A 254 3.24 5.18 1.90
CA THR A 254 4.31 5.94 1.23
C THR A 254 4.95 5.12 0.12
N VAL A 255 4.87 5.63 -1.11
CA VAL A 255 5.55 5.07 -2.29
C VAL A 255 6.63 6.06 -2.74
N SER A 256 7.88 5.64 -2.69
CA SER A 256 9.07 6.45 -3.00
C SER A 256 9.96 5.82 -4.07
N GLY A 257 9.63 4.60 -4.49
CA GLY A 257 10.33 3.79 -5.48
C GLY A 257 9.58 2.48 -5.69
N GLY A 258 10.15 1.59 -6.51
CA GLY A 258 9.52 0.30 -6.85
C GLY A 258 8.39 0.41 -7.87
N THR A 259 7.73 -0.71 -8.10
CA THR A 259 6.58 -0.85 -9.00
C THR A 259 5.43 -1.52 -8.26
N ILE A 260 4.22 -0.98 -8.41
CA ILE A 260 2.97 -1.57 -7.93
C ILE A 260 2.09 -1.77 -9.15
N GLU A 261 1.72 -3.01 -9.46
CA GLU A 261 0.86 -3.40 -10.58
C GLU A 261 -0.39 -4.09 -10.01
N ALA A 262 -1.58 -3.63 -10.41
CA ALA A 262 -2.86 -4.23 -9.98
C ALA A 262 -3.99 -4.15 -11.02
N GLU A 263 -4.95 -5.09 -10.99
CA GLU A 263 -6.10 -5.02 -11.93
C GLU A 263 -7.24 -4.08 -11.45
N GLN A 264 -7.37 -3.76 -10.16
CA GLN A 264 -8.38 -2.81 -9.68
C GLN A 264 -7.72 -1.55 -9.17
N GLU A 265 -7.17 -1.61 -7.96
CA GLU A 265 -6.60 -0.45 -7.29
C GLU A 265 -5.09 -0.64 -7.07
N GLY A 266 -4.27 0.32 -7.50
CA GLY A 266 -2.84 0.29 -7.20
C GLY A 266 -2.59 0.44 -5.69
N VAL A 267 -3.12 1.53 -5.13
CA VAL A 267 -3.17 1.78 -3.68
C VAL A 267 -4.60 2.13 -3.28
N SER A 268 -5.15 1.43 -2.28
CA SER A 268 -6.45 1.68 -1.68
C SER A 268 -6.27 1.97 -0.18
N SER A 269 -6.69 3.15 0.26
CA SER A 269 -6.61 3.61 1.65
C SER A 269 -7.98 4.03 2.17
N GLU A 270 -8.56 3.23 3.07
CA GLU A 270 -9.92 3.41 3.59
C GLU A 270 -9.88 3.72 5.10
N GLY A 271 -10.20 4.94 5.49
CA GLY A 271 -10.30 5.39 6.89
C GLY A 271 -9.99 6.87 7.03
N ASP A 272 -10.62 7.53 7.99
CA ASP A 272 -10.47 8.96 8.22
C ASP A 272 -9.02 9.33 8.59
N ASN A 273 -8.61 10.56 8.26
CA ASN A 273 -7.26 11.09 8.52
C ASN A 273 -6.13 10.26 7.89
N SER A 274 -6.41 9.47 6.87
CA SER A 274 -5.40 8.65 6.21
C SER A 274 -4.55 9.47 5.24
N THR A 275 -3.32 9.03 5.01
CA THR A 275 -2.35 9.71 4.14
C THR A 275 -1.74 8.76 3.13
N VAL A 276 -1.84 9.10 1.84
CA VAL A 276 -1.10 8.43 0.76
C VAL A 276 -0.09 9.42 0.17
N THR A 277 1.19 9.05 0.13
CA THR A 277 2.25 9.87 -0.48
C THR A 277 2.96 9.09 -1.58
N VAL A 278 2.92 9.61 -2.80
CA VAL A 278 3.68 9.12 -3.95
C VAL A 278 4.77 10.14 -4.28
N SER A 279 6.03 9.77 -4.05
CA SER A 279 7.21 10.62 -4.24
C SER A 279 8.22 10.05 -5.25
N GLY A 280 7.95 8.84 -5.74
CA GLY A 280 8.75 8.09 -6.70
C GLY A 280 8.08 6.75 -7.02
N GLY A 281 8.73 5.93 -7.85
CA GLY A 281 8.17 4.63 -8.28
C GLY A 281 7.09 4.76 -9.35
N THR A 282 6.48 3.63 -9.68
CA THR A 282 5.38 3.49 -10.63
C THR A 282 4.22 2.76 -9.99
N ILE A 283 3.01 3.29 -10.15
CA ILE A 283 1.74 2.64 -9.79
C ILE A 283 0.94 2.46 -11.08
N GLU A 284 0.65 1.22 -11.45
CA GLU A 284 -0.12 0.84 -12.63
C GLU A 284 -1.38 0.09 -12.17
N ALA A 285 -2.56 0.57 -12.57
CA ALA A 285 -3.84 -0.04 -12.21
C ALA A 285 -4.86 0.01 -13.37
N GLU A 286 -5.68 -1.04 -13.57
CA GLU A 286 -6.73 -0.97 -14.61
C GLU A 286 -7.98 -0.17 -14.20
N GLN A 287 -8.16 0.19 -12.92
CA GLN A 287 -9.22 1.11 -12.48
C GLN A 287 -8.66 2.35 -11.78
N GLU A 288 -8.32 2.28 -10.49
CA GLU A 288 -7.83 3.41 -9.71
C GLU A 288 -6.33 3.28 -9.42
N GLY A 289 -5.54 4.29 -9.79
CA GLY A 289 -4.14 4.35 -9.38
C GLY A 289 -4.02 4.46 -7.86
N VAL A 290 -4.67 5.49 -7.30
CA VAL A 290 -4.83 5.70 -5.85
C VAL A 290 -6.30 5.92 -5.52
N TYR A 291 -6.88 5.03 -4.73
CA TYR A 291 -8.19 5.15 -4.12
C TYR A 291 -8.06 5.56 -2.64
N SER A 292 -8.73 6.65 -2.24
CA SER A 292 -8.76 7.15 -0.86
C SER A 292 -10.20 7.38 -0.42
N GLU A 293 -10.64 6.69 0.63
CA GLU A 293 -12.00 6.85 1.19
C GLU A 293 -11.91 7.17 2.68
N GLY A 294 -12.61 8.22 3.11
CA GLY A 294 -12.61 8.71 4.49
C GLY A 294 -12.59 10.23 4.54
N ASP A 295 -12.97 10.79 5.68
CA ASP A 295 -12.94 12.23 5.92
C ASP A 295 -11.50 12.68 6.28
N ASP A 296 -11.17 13.95 6.04
CA ASP A 296 -9.88 14.56 6.40
C ASP A 296 -8.64 13.83 5.84
N SER A 297 -8.77 13.05 4.76
CA SER A 297 -7.67 12.27 4.19
C SER A 297 -6.84 13.09 3.19
N THR A 298 -5.57 12.71 3.02
CA THR A 298 -4.62 13.43 2.18
C THR A 298 -3.93 12.51 1.17
N VAL A 299 -3.95 12.89 -0.11
CA VAL A 299 -3.13 12.26 -1.16
C VAL A 299 -2.13 13.28 -1.69
N THR A 300 -0.82 12.97 -1.61
CA THR A 300 0.24 13.83 -2.13
C THR A 300 1.04 13.12 -3.22
N VAL A 301 1.02 13.66 -4.44
CA VAL A 301 1.86 13.24 -5.56
C VAL A 301 2.97 14.26 -5.75
N SER A 302 4.17 13.91 -5.30
CA SER A 302 5.37 14.75 -5.31
C SER A 302 6.51 14.17 -6.15
N GLY A 303 6.26 13.10 -6.89
CA GLY A 303 7.14 12.44 -7.85
C GLY A 303 6.49 11.14 -8.34
N GLY A 304 7.25 10.31 -9.06
CA GLY A 304 6.75 9.03 -9.57
C GLY A 304 5.74 9.16 -10.72
N THR A 305 5.17 8.02 -11.09
CA THR A 305 4.15 7.88 -12.14
C THR A 305 2.97 7.09 -11.60
N ILE A 306 1.76 7.57 -11.86
CA ILE A 306 0.50 6.86 -11.64
C ILE A 306 -0.18 6.71 -13.00
N GLU A 307 -0.40 5.47 -13.44
CA GLU A 307 -1.10 5.10 -14.68
C GLU A 307 -2.35 4.32 -14.30
N ALA A 308 -3.53 4.79 -14.72
CA ALA A 308 -4.82 4.23 -14.31
C ALA A 308 -5.82 4.09 -15.48
N GLY A 309 -6.54 2.97 -15.54
CA GLY A 309 -7.59 2.76 -16.54
C GLY A 309 -8.91 3.49 -16.28
N SER A 310 -9.08 4.12 -15.10
CA SER A 310 -10.24 4.99 -14.80
C SER A 310 -9.77 6.28 -14.14
N HIS A 311 -9.36 6.22 -12.86
CA HIS A 311 -8.98 7.41 -12.10
C HIS A 311 -7.53 7.34 -11.65
N GLY A 312 -6.75 8.39 -11.92
CA GLY A 312 -5.39 8.46 -11.41
C GLY A 312 -5.37 8.52 -9.88
N VAL A 313 -6.09 9.50 -9.33
CA VAL A 313 -6.40 9.63 -7.90
C VAL A 313 -7.91 9.78 -7.73
N TYR A 314 -8.53 8.94 -6.92
CA TYR A 314 -9.95 8.97 -6.58
C TYR A 314 -10.11 9.12 -5.07
N ALA A 315 -10.51 10.30 -4.60
CA ALA A 315 -10.67 10.60 -3.17
C ALA A 315 -12.13 10.92 -2.82
N THR A 316 -12.68 10.27 -1.79
CA THR A 316 -14.09 10.42 -1.38
C THR A 316 -14.23 10.55 0.13
N GLY A 317 -15.11 11.46 0.57
CA GLY A 317 -15.25 11.90 1.96
C GLY A 317 -15.09 13.41 2.08
N ASP A 318 -15.52 13.97 3.19
CA ASP A 318 -15.50 15.41 3.43
C ASP A 318 -14.08 15.88 3.80
N ASP A 319 -13.78 17.15 3.48
CA ASP A 319 -12.52 17.84 3.83
C ASP A 319 -11.23 17.14 3.31
N ASN A 320 -11.35 16.33 2.26
CA ASN A 320 -10.23 15.64 1.64
C ASN A 320 -9.27 16.58 0.90
N THR A 321 -7.98 16.26 0.92
CA THR A 321 -6.93 17.07 0.26
C THR A 321 -6.13 16.24 -0.75
N VAL A 322 -6.04 16.71 -1.99
CA VAL A 322 -5.14 16.16 -3.02
C VAL A 322 -4.10 17.20 -3.43
N GLU A 323 -2.82 16.89 -3.29
CA GLU A 323 -1.71 17.77 -3.66
C GLU A 323 -0.84 17.16 -4.77
N VAL A 324 -0.79 17.80 -5.92
CA VAL A 324 0.12 17.46 -7.03
C VAL A 324 1.24 18.49 -7.09
N VAL A 325 2.41 18.10 -6.58
CA VAL A 325 3.62 18.94 -6.47
C VAL A 325 4.60 18.63 -7.59
N SER A 326 4.77 17.36 -7.94
CA SER A 326 5.55 16.88 -9.09
C SER A 326 5.18 15.43 -9.40
N GLY A 327 5.69 14.85 -10.49
CA GLY A 327 5.28 13.52 -10.95
C GLY A 327 4.28 13.57 -12.11
N THR A 328 3.80 12.40 -12.51
CA THR A 328 2.85 12.22 -13.61
C THR A 328 1.66 11.41 -13.12
N ILE A 329 0.46 11.89 -13.42
CA ILE A 329 -0.80 11.16 -13.30
C ILE A 329 -1.38 11.06 -14.71
N ASP A 330 -1.61 9.84 -15.18
CA ASP A 330 -2.18 9.52 -16.48
C ASP A 330 -3.38 8.59 -16.26
N ALA A 331 -4.56 8.96 -16.75
CA ALA A 331 -5.79 8.23 -16.51
C ALA A 331 -6.77 8.25 -17.70
N GLU A 332 -7.47 7.15 -17.99
CA GLU A 332 -8.44 7.18 -19.10
C GLU A 332 -9.68 8.04 -18.81
N TRP A 333 -10.12 8.17 -17.54
CA TRP A 333 -11.37 8.87 -17.21
C TRP A 333 -11.13 10.20 -16.48
N GLU A 334 -10.70 10.20 -15.21
CA GLU A 334 -10.26 11.44 -14.56
C GLU A 334 -8.88 11.32 -13.92
N GLY A 335 -8.03 12.33 -14.12
CA GLY A 335 -6.69 12.35 -13.53
C GLY A 335 -6.78 12.42 -12.00
N VAL A 336 -7.50 13.41 -11.49
CA VAL A 336 -7.83 13.58 -10.07
C VAL A 336 -9.33 13.76 -9.91
N TYR A 337 -9.98 12.84 -9.20
CA TYR A 337 -11.37 12.92 -8.81
C TYR A 337 -11.48 13.12 -7.29
N THR A 338 -12.30 14.08 -6.88
CA THR A 338 -12.62 14.34 -5.47
C THR A 338 -14.14 14.48 -5.30
N SER A 339 -14.69 13.83 -4.27
CA SER A 339 -16.10 14.00 -3.89
C SER A 339 -16.28 14.11 -2.38
N GLY A 340 -17.02 15.13 -1.95
CA GLY A 340 -17.26 15.45 -0.54
C GLY A 340 -17.08 16.95 -0.30
N ASP A 341 -17.82 17.48 0.68
CA ASP A 341 -17.83 18.92 0.96
C ASP A 341 -16.45 19.36 1.49
N GLY A 342 -16.02 20.58 1.15
CA GLY A 342 -14.75 21.13 1.64
C GLY A 342 -13.48 20.54 1.02
N SER A 343 -13.61 19.62 0.05
CA SER A 343 -12.47 18.99 -0.61
C SER A 343 -11.57 20.00 -1.33
N THR A 344 -10.26 19.78 -1.26
CA THR A 344 -9.24 20.67 -1.82
C THR A 344 -8.30 19.94 -2.76
N VAL A 345 -8.14 20.44 -3.99
CA VAL A 345 -7.11 19.99 -4.94
C VAL A 345 -6.11 21.12 -5.19
N THR A 346 -4.81 20.85 -5.00
CA THR A 346 -3.73 21.81 -5.29
C THR A 346 -2.74 21.24 -6.29
N VAL A 347 -2.60 21.90 -7.44
CA VAL A 347 -1.61 21.60 -8.47
C VAL A 347 -0.55 22.70 -8.48
N SER A 348 0.65 22.39 -8.02
CA SER A 348 1.80 23.32 -7.96
C SER A 348 2.96 22.93 -8.90
N GLY A 349 2.88 21.73 -9.48
CA GLY A 349 3.81 21.19 -10.46
C GLY A 349 3.27 19.89 -11.05
N GLY A 350 4.14 19.08 -11.67
CA GLY A 350 3.76 17.79 -12.26
C GLY A 350 2.93 17.90 -13.54
N THR A 351 2.46 16.74 -14.00
CA THR A 351 1.55 16.58 -15.13
C THR A 351 0.36 15.73 -14.70
N ILE A 352 -0.84 16.19 -15.04
CA ILE A 352 -2.09 15.43 -14.95
C ILE A 352 -2.63 15.36 -16.38
N GLU A 353 -2.83 14.15 -16.90
CA GLU A 353 -3.35 13.87 -18.23
C GLU A 353 -4.56 12.93 -18.09
N ALA A 354 -5.68 13.25 -18.74
CA ALA A 354 -6.84 12.36 -18.76
C ALA A 354 -7.72 12.51 -20.02
N GLU A 355 -8.41 11.45 -20.47
CA GLU A 355 -9.35 11.61 -21.59
C GLU A 355 -10.66 12.32 -21.16
N GLY A 356 -11.13 12.12 -19.93
CA GLY A 356 -12.27 12.87 -19.39
C GLY A 356 -11.85 14.20 -18.78
N SER A 357 -12.16 14.40 -17.50
CA SER A 357 -11.72 15.59 -16.76
C SER A 357 -10.35 15.36 -16.13
N SER A 358 -9.34 16.19 -16.38
CA SER A 358 -8.05 16.03 -15.70
C SER A 358 -8.16 16.25 -14.19
N VAL A 359 -8.91 17.27 -13.76
CA VAL A 359 -9.26 17.50 -12.35
C VAL A 359 -10.77 17.65 -12.22
N TYR A 360 -11.40 16.76 -11.47
CA TYR A 360 -12.82 16.79 -11.15
C TYR A 360 -13.03 16.90 -9.65
N THR A 361 -13.84 17.86 -9.23
CA THR A 361 -14.24 18.04 -7.84
C THR A 361 -15.74 18.20 -7.72
N SER A 362 -16.36 17.46 -6.81
CA SER A 362 -17.78 17.57 -6.47
C SER A 362 -17.99 17.72 -4.96
N GLY A 363 -18.89 18.63 -4.56
CA GLY A 363 -19.18 18.93 -3.16
C GLY A 363 -19.13 20.42 -2.88
N ASP A 364 -19.91 20.88 -1.91
CA ASP A 364 -20.01 22.29 -1.58
C ASP A 364 -18.70 22.78 -0.91
N ASN A 365 -18.37 24.05 -1.11
CA ASN A 365 -17.17 24.70 -0.56
C ASN A 365 -15.84 24.09 -1.02
N SER A 366 -15.85 23.35 -2.13
CA SER A 366 -14.65 22.73 -2.68
C SER A 366 -13.70 23.76 -3.30
N THR A 367 -12.39 23.47 -3.26
CA THR A 367 -11.35 24.39 -3.75
C THR A 367 -10.37 23.69 -4.70
N VAL A 368 -10.18 24.25 -5.89
CA VAL A 368 -9.10 23.84 -6.81
C VAL A 368 -8.11 25.00 -6.97
N THR A 369 -6.83 24.76 -6.73
CA THR A 369 -5.76 25.75 -6.90
C THR A 369 -4.69 25.26 -7.87
N VAL A 370 -4.50 25.96 -8.98
CA VAL A 370 -3.43 25.71 -9.96
C VAL A 370 -2.42 26.85 -9.91
N SER A 371 -1.19 26.55 -9.50
CA SER A 371 -0.08 27.50 -9.37
C SER A 371 1.15 27.14 -10.20
N GLY A 372 1.17 25.93 -10.76
CA GLY A 372 2.20 25.39 -11.64
C GLY A 372 1.71 24.10 -12.31
N GLY A 373 2.62 23.38 -12.97
CA GLY A 373 2.31 22.10 -13.62
C GLY A 373 1.58 22.23 -14.95
N THR A 374 1.23 21.07 -15.51
CA THR A 374 0.41 20.90 -16.71
C THR A 374 -0.80 20.05 -16.37
N ILE A 375 -1.97 20.52 -16.79
CA ILE A 375 -3.26 19.81 -16.77
C ILE A 375 -3.66 19.70 -18.24
N ASP A 376 -3.83 18.48 -18.73
CA ASP A 376 -4.17 18.18 -20.13
C ASP A 376 -5.36 17.22 -20.18
N ALA A 377 -6.41 17.57 -20.92
CA ALA A 377 -7.66 16.81 -20.93
C ALA A 377 -8.29 16.74 -22.32
N GLU A 378 -8.98 15.63 -22.67
CA GLU A 378 -9.83 15.69 -23.87
C GLU A 378 -11.17 16.37 -23.58
N TRP A 379 -11.74 16.29 -22.36
CA TRP A 379 -13.00 16.97 -22.05
C TRP A 379 -12.78 18.26 -21.27
N GLU A 380 -12.62 18.19 -19.95
CA GLU A 380 -12.45 19.38 -19.11
C GLU A 380 -11.09 19.38 -18.39
N GLY A 381 -10.35 20.49 -18.49
CA GLY A 381 -9.10 20.64 -17.75
C GLY A 381 -9.36 20.61 -16.23
N VAL A 382 -10.26 21.48 -15.78
CA VAL A 382 -10.76 21.53 -14.40
C VAL A 382 -12.29 21.58 -14.40
N ASN A 383 -12.93 20.63 -13.74
CA ASN A 383 -14.37 20.54 -13.56
C ASN A 383 -14.71 20.63 -12.07
N THR A 384 -15.53 21.60 -11.69
CA THR A 384 -16.00 21.77 -10.30
C THR A 384 -17.52 21.83 -10.25
N THR A 385 -18.12 21.03 -9.39
CA THR A 385 -19.56 21.03 -9.13
C THR A 385 -19.85 21.16 -7.64
N GLY A 386 -20.81 22.01 -7.28
CA GLY A 386 -21.17 22.28 -5.88
C GLY A 386 -21.14 23.77 -5.55
N ASP A 387 -21.96 24.17 -4.59
CA ASP A 387 -22.13 25.58 -4.23
C ASP A 387 -20.90 26.10 -3.48
N ASN A 388 -20.61 27.40 -3.62
CA ASN A 388 -19.48 28.08 -2.99
C ASN A 388 -18.11 27.51 -3.39
N SER A 389 -18.03 26.82 -4.54
CA SER A 389 -16.78 26.24 -5.02
C SER A 389 -15.84 27.32 -5.57
N THR A 390 -14.54 27.12 -5.40
CA THR A 390 -13.51 28.09 -5.82
C THR A 390 -12.46 27.44 -6.70
N VAL A 391 -12.25 27.98 -7.90
CA VAL A 391 -11.10 27.66 -8.76
C VAL A 391 -10.16 28.84 -8.82
N THR A 392 -8.88 28.64 -8.49
CA THR A 392 -7.83 29.68 -8.57
C THR A 392 -6.69 29.23 -9.47
N VAL A 393 -6.44 29.97 -10.55
CA VAL A 393 -5.30 29.78 -11.46
C VAL A 393 -4.34 30.95 -11.32
N SER A 394 -3.13 30.69 -10.85
CA SER A 394 -2.07 31.69 -10.63
C SER A 394 -0.78 31.40 -11.40
N GLY A 395 -0.67 30.21 -11.99
CA GLY A 395 0.43 29.72 -12.81
C GLY A 395 0.03 28.42 -13.52
N GLY A 396 1.00 27.72 -14.10
CA GLY A 396 0.76 26.47 -14.82
C GLY A 396 0.07 26.64 -16.17
N THR A 397 -0.28 25.50 -16.76
CA THR A 397 -1.01 25.38 -18.02
C THR A 397 -2.19 24.43 -17.82
N ILE A 398 -3.36 24.85 -18.29
CA ILE A 398 -4.56 24.02 -18.42
C ILE A 398 -4.89 24.00 -19.91
N GLU A 399 -4.79 22.82 -20.53
CA GLU A 399 -5.15 22.54 -21.91
C GLU A 399 -6.30 21.51 -21.89
N ALA A 400 -7.35 21.75 -22.69
CA ALA A 400 -8.49 20.85 -22.80
C ALA A 400 -9.08 20.88 -24.21
N GLU A 401 -9.62 19.79 -24.76
CA GLU A 401 -10.35 19.93 -26.04
C GLU A 401 -11.70 20.64 -25.81
N GLN A 402 -12.54 20.25 -24.84
CA GLN A 402 -13.83 20.93 -24.66
C GLN A 402 -13.71 22.23 -23.81
N GLU A 403 -13.37 22.11 -22.54
CA GLU A 403 -13.48 23.23 -21.59
C GLU A 403 -12.25 23.35 -20.69
N GLY A 404 -11.62 24.52 -20.66
CA GLY A 404 -10.44 24.73 -19.82
C GLY A 404 -10.82 24.65 -18.33
N VAL A 405 -11.84 25.41 -17.94
CA VAL A 405 -12.43 25.36 -16.60
C VAL A 405 -13.96 25.35 -16.72
N TYR A 406 -14.58 24.28 -16.24
CA TYR A 406 -16.02 24.17 -15.99
C TYR A 406 -16.31 24.33 -14.50
N SER A 407 -17.29 25.18 -14.16
CA SER A 407 -17.70 25.39 -12.78
C SER A 407 -19.22 25.54 -12.69
N GLU A 408 -19.88 24.63 -11.98
CA GLU A 408 -21.32 24.63 -11.74
C GLU A 408 -21.63 24.71 -10.24
N GLY A 409 -22.38 25.73 -9.83
CA GLY A 409 -22.84 25.90 -8.46
C GLY A 409 -23.11 27.35 -8.13
N ASP A 410 -24.02 27.60 -7.19
CA ASP A 410 -24.32 28.94 -6.71
C ASP A 410 -23.14 29.49 -5.91
N ASP A 411 -22.92 30.81 -5.97
CA ASP A 411 -21.81 31.52 -5.31
C ASP A 411 -20.39 31.04 -5.71
N SER A 412 -20.27 30.24 -6.77
CA SER A 412 -18.98 29.71 -7.25
C SER A 412 -18.10 30.78 -7.89
N THR A 413 -16.79 30.66 -7.69
CA THR A 413 -15.80 31.67 -8.09
C THR A 413 -14.64 31.08 -8.88
N VAL A 414 -14.35 31.64 -10.04
CA VAL A 414 -13.13 31.34 -10.83
C VAL A 414 -12.22 32.57 -10.87
N THR A 415 -11.00 32.44 -10.39
CA THR A 415 -9.99 33.52 -10.38
C THR A 415 -8.75 33.13 -11.17
N VAL A 416 -8.41 33.92 -12.19
CA VAL A 416 -7.19 33.79 -12.98
C VAL A 416 -6.31 35.01 -12.76
N SER A 417 -5.11 34.80 -12.24
CA SER A 417 -4.11 35.84 -11.96
C SER A 417 -2.77 35.61 -12.66
N GLY A 418 -2.58 34.43 -13.24
CA GLY A 418 -1.42 34.01 -14.01
C GLY A 418 -1.75 32.71 -14.76
N GLY A 419 -0.73 32.06 -15.33
CA GLY A 419 -0.90 30.80 -16.07
C GLY A 419 -1.58 30.96 -17.44
N THR A 420 -1.87 29.81 -18.05
CA THR A 420 -2.59 29.69 -19.32
C THR A 420 -3.77 28.74 -19.15
N ILE A 421 -4.93 29.14 -19.63
CA ILE A 421 -6.10 28.30 -19.84
C ILE A 421 -6.40 28.34 -21.33
N GLU A 422 -6.38 27.18 -21.96
CA GLU A 422 -6.61 26.99 -23.39
C GLU A 422 -7.58 25.84 -23.60
N ALA A 423 -8.62 26.08 -24.39
CA ALA A 423 -9.53 25.02 -24.80
C ALA A 423 -10.06 25.22 -26.22
N ASP A 424 -10.73 24.24 -26.82
CA ASP A 424 -11.29 24.42 -28.16
C ASP A 424 -12.62 25.19 -28.08
N ASP A 425 -13.55 24.77 -27.20
CA ASP A 425 -14.90 25.37 -27.09
C ASP A 425 -14.98 26.50 -26.07
N TYR A 426 -14.63 26.24 -24.80
CA TYR A 426 -14.80 27.19 -23.71
C TYR A 426 -13.53 27.35 -22.86
N GLY A 427 -12.96 28.55 -22.80
CA GLY A 427 -11.83 28.81 -21.89
C GLY A 427 -12.26 28.68 -20.42
N ILE A 428 -13.31 29.41 -20.05
CA ILE A 428 -14.00 29.31 -18.75
C ILE A 428 -15.50 29.23 -19.01
N ASN A 429 -16.13 28.20 -18.50
CA ASN A 429 -17.57 27.96 -18.55
C ASN A 429 -18.12 27.92 -17.12
N ILE A 430 -18.96 28.89 -16.75
CA ILE A 430 -19.46 29.01 -15.37
C ILE A 430 -20.99 29.08 -15.31
N HIS A 431 -21.57 28.26 -14.43
CA HIS A 431 -23.00 28.00 -14.28
C HIS A 431 -23.44 28.24 -12.83
N GLY A 432 -24.59 28.90 -12.63
CA GLY A 432 -25.17 29.12 -11.30
C GLY A 432 -25.53 30.58 -11.01
N ASP A 433 -26.13 30.83 -9.84
CA ASP A 433 -26.43 32.17 -9.34
C ASP A 433 -25.25 32.74 -8.54
N ARG A 434 -25.07 34.06 -8.57
CA ARG A 434 -24.04 34.80 -7.83
C ARG A 434 -22.61 34.35 -8.16
N THR A 435 -22.41 33.76 -9.34
CA THR A 435 -21.10 33.30 -9.81
C THR A 435 -20.18 34.45 -10.19
N THR A 436 -18.88 34.26 -9.98
CA THR A 436 -17.87 35.31 -10.20
C THR A 436 -16.68 34.80 -11.00
N VAL A 437 -16.32 35.50 -12.07
CA VAL A 437 -15.06 35.29 -12.80
C VAL A 437 -14.19 36.54 -12.70
N THR A 438 -12.96 36.38 -12.22
CA THR A 438 -11.95 37.44 -12.19
C THR A 438 -10.71 37.02 -12.96
N VAL A 439 -10.43 37.66 -14.09
CA VAL A 439 -9.19 37.48 -14.85
C VAL A 439 -8.34 38.73 -14.68
N SER A 440 -7.38 38.72 -13.76
CA SER A 440 -6.50 39.87 -13.45
C SER A 440 -5.12 39.78 -14.11
N GLY A 441 -4.73 38.58 -14.54
CA GLY A 441 -3.50 38.24 -15.24
C GLY A 441 -3.65 36.92 -16.00
N GLY A 442 -2.56 36.43 -16.61
CA GLY A 442 -2.57 35.16 -17.35
C GLY A 442 -3.23 35.26 -18.74
N THR A 443 -3.44 34.09 -19.34
CA THR A 443 -4.09 33.92 -20.65
C THR A 443 -5.30 32.99 -20.51
N VAL A 444 -6.45 33.41 -21.03
CA VAL A 444 -7.62 32.56 -21.25
C VAL A 444 -7.95 32.64 -22.74
N ARG A 445 -7.83 31.54 -23.47
CA ARG A 445 -8.06 31.55 -24.91
C ARG A 445 -8.80 30.33 -25.40
N THR A 446 -9.46 30.47 -26.55
CA THR A 446 -9.95 29.33 -27.30
C THR A 446 -9.20 29.13 -28.61
N THR A 447 -9.11 27.89 -29.08
CA THR A 447 -8.42 27.58 -30.35
C THR A 447 -9.39 27.59 -31.55
N GLU A 448 -10.69 27.31 -31.34
CA GLU A 448 -11.68 27.33 -32.41
C GLU A 448 -12.12 28.74 -32.82
N GLU A 449 -12.47 28.89 -34.10
CA GLU A 449 -12.91 30.16 -34.69
C GLU A 449 -14.16 30.75 -34.00
N ASN A 450 -15.01 29.90 -33.41
CA ASN A 450 -16.21 30.31 -32.69
C ASN A 450 -16.15 30.04 -31.18
N GLY A 451 -14.99 29.61 -30.66
CA GLY A 451 -14.82 29.35 -29.24
C GLY A 451 -15.10 30.58 -28.37
N THR A 452 -15.52 30.32 -27.14
CA THR A 452 -15.88 31.34 -26.15
C THR A 452 -14.89 31.32 -25.00
N ALA A 453 -14.05 32.34 -24.92
CA ALA A 453 -13.05 32.42 -23.87
C ALA A 453 -13.69 32.46 -22.47
N ILE A 454 -14.83 33.14 -22.30
CA ILE A 454 -15.57 33.14 -21.05
C ILE A 454 -17.08 33.10 -21.34
N TYR A 455 -17.74 32.08 -20.84
CA TYR A 455 -19.19 31.86 -20.96
C TYR A 455 -19.84 31.82 -19.58
N PHE A 456 -20.98 32.50 -19.44
CA PHE A 456 -21.82 32.47 -18.25
C PHE A 456 -23.20 31.92 -18.57
N GLU A 457 -23.65 30.93 -17.82
CA GLU A 457 -25.04 30.51 -17.78
C GLU A 457 -25.61 30.71 -16.38
N PHE A 458 -26.36 31.79 -16.21
CA PHE A 458 -27.02 32.02 -14.94
C PHE A 458 -28.24 31.10 -14.83
N THR A 459 -28.23 30.31 -13.77
CA THR A 459 -29.32 29.43 -13.33
C THR A 459 -29.56 29.72 -11.84
N GLY A 460 -30.70 29.29 -11.28
CA GLY A 460 -30.97 29.47 -9.85
C GLY A 460 -32.45 29.56 -9.50
N GLU A 461 -32.77 29.62 -8.21
CA GLU A 461 -34.15 29.74 -7.75
C GLU A 461 -34.73 31.15 -7.98
N GLY A 462 -35.87 31.24 -8.68
CA GLY A 462 -36.62 32.47 -8.86
C GLY A 462 -36.72 32.95 -10.30
N SER A 463 -37.06 34.22 -10.50
CA SER A 463 -37.10 34.80 -11.84
C SER A 463 -35.69 35.05 -12.38
N PRO A 464 -35.41 34.80 -13.68
CA PRO A 464 -34.12 35.04 -14.31
C PRO A 464 -33.57 36.47 -14.18
N GLU A 465 -34.44 37.44 -13.91
CA GLU A 465 -34.08 38.84 -13.65
C GLU A 465 -33.35 39.07 -12.33
N ASN A 466 -33.32 38.08 -11.43
CA ASN A 466 -32.62 38.13 -10.16
C ASN A 466 -31.30 37.37 -10.16
N TRP A 467 -31.03 36.55 -11.19
CA TRP A 467 -29.75 35.87 -11.30
C TRP A 467 -28.66 36.87 -11.64
N ALA A 468 -27.58 36.81 -10.89
CA ALA A 468 -26.49 37.77 -11.00
C ALA A 468 -25.16 37.04 -11.13
N GLY A 469 -24.23 37.63 -11.87
CA GLY A 469 -22.83 37.28 -11.76
C GLY A 469 -21.95 38.48 -12.00
N SER A 470 -20.65 38.27 -11.82
CA SER A 470 -19.67 39.32 -12.03
C SER A 470 -18.51 38.84 -12.89
N LEU A 471 -18.09 39.69 -13.82
CA LEU A 471 -16.91 39.49 -14.65
C LEU A 471 -15.97 40.67 -14.47
N THR A 472 -14.76 40.41 -13.95
CA THR A 472 -13.70 41.42 -13.86
C THR A 472 -12.51 41.03 -14.73
N ILE A 473 -12.18 41.85 -15.74
CA ILE A 473 -10.97 41.69 -16.55
C ILE A 473 -9.98 42.82 -16.23
N GLY A 474 -8.85 42.46 -15.63
CA GLY A 474 -7.78 43.36 -15.21
C GLY A 474 -6.78 43.69 -16.32
N THR A 475 -5.94 44.71 -16.09
CA THR A 475 -5.02 45.25 -17.11
C THR A 475 -3.86 44.32 -17.51
N GLY A 476 -3.67 43.20 -16.81
CA GLY A 476 -2.65 42.19 -17.10
C GLY A 476 -3.18 40.93 -17.76
N ALA A 477 -4.49 40.83 -17.99
CA ALA A 477 -5.14 39.66 -18.56
C ALA A 477 -5.06 39.65 -20.09
N THR A 478 -4.87 38.46 -20.66
CA THR A 478 -5.08 38.19 -22.09
C THR A 478 -6.30 37.28 -22.22
N VAL A 479 -7.35 37.77 -22.89
CA VAL A 479 -8.57 36.99 -23.14
C VAL A 479 -8.82 36.97 -24.65
N GLU A 480 -8.69 35.79 -25.26
CA GLU A 480 -8.76 35.60 -26.71
C GLU A 480 -9.90 34.63 -27.07
N GLY A 481 -11.02 35.19 -27.51
CA GLY A 481 -12.23 34.44 -27.86
C GLY A 481 -13.48 35.29 -27.61
N ASN A 482 -14.66 34.68 -27.73
CA ASN A 482 -15.91 35.37 -27.41
C ASN A 482 -16.12 35.52 -25.90
N LEU A 483 -16.90 36.53 -25.52
CA LEU A 483 -17.44 36.71 -24.17
C LEU A 483 -18.96 36.66 -24.27
N LEU A 484 -19.58 35.65 -23.67
CA LEU A 484 -21.01 35.36 -23.84
C LEU A 484 -21.72 35.15 -22.50
N ALA A 485 -23.03 35.39 -22.52
CA ALA A 485 -23.92 34.99 -21.43
C ALA A 485 -25.34 34.77 -21.94
N GLU A 486 -26.00 33.72 -21.47
CA GLU A 486 -27.31 33.30 -21.99
C GLU A 486 -28.53 33.88 -21.23
N SER A 487 -28.35 34.41 -20.02
CA SER A 487 -29.43 35.01 -19.21
C SER A 487 -28.88 36.02 -18.17
N GLY A 488 -29.67 36.44 -17.16
CA GLY A 488 -29.18 37.19 -15.99
C GLY A 488 -28.70 38.63 -16.21
N THR A 489 -28.11 39.22 -15.15
CA THR A 489 -27.57 40.59 -15.15
C THR A 489 -26.10 40.60 -14.73
N PHE A 490 -25.23 41.25 -15.50
CA PHE A 490 -23.84 41.51 -15.11
C PHE A 490 -23.69 42.78 -14.28
N ALA A 491 -22.85 42.72 -13.25
CA ALA A 491 -22.32 43.88 -12.55
C ALA A 491 -20.96 44.31 -13.10
#